data_AF-A0A6D0F9V0-F1
#
_entry.id   AF-A0A6D0F9V0-F1
#
_cell.length_a   1.000
_cell.length_b   1.000
_cell.length_c   1.000
_cell.angle_alpha   90.00
_cell.angle_beta   90.00
_cell.angle_gamma   90.00
#
_symmetry.space_group_name_H-M   'P 1'
#
loop_
_entity.id
_entity.type
_entity.pdbx_description
1 polymer ?
#
loop_
_entity_poly.entity_id
_entity_poly.type
_entity_poly.pdbx_seq_one_letter_code
_entity_poly.pdbx_strand_id
1 'polypeptide(L)' 'IWLYGRSCAFGENWLNTIIRQTGFNPFDRDEGPSVKATQIGFGQLSRAQQVLGIGYLYVEAQLRQI' A
#
# COMPACT_ATOMS: atom_id res chain seq x y z
N ILE A 1 -3.79 -0.76 3.15
CA ILE A 1 -2.60 -0.26 2.43
C ILE A 1 -2.43 -1.07 1.16
N TRP A 2 -2.31 -0.40 0.02
CA TRP A 2 -2.02 -1.06 -1.26
C TRP A 2 -0.57 -0.76 -1.65
N LEU A 3 0.20 -1.81 -1.94
CA LEU A 3 1.57 -1.70 -2.40
C LEU A 3 1.61 -1.75 -3.93
N TYR A 4 2.43 -0.88 -4.52
CA TYR A 4 2.66 -0.78 -5.96
C TYR A 4 4.16 -0.72 -6.25
N GLY A 5 4.57 -1.07 -7.48
CA GLY A 5 5.94 -0.95 -7.97
C GLY A 5 6.70 -2.27 -8.06
N ARG A 6 7.98 -2.18 -8.41
CA ARG A 6 8.81 -3.34 -8.80
C ARG A 6 8.98 -4.38 -7.68
N SER A 7 9.00 -3.95 -6.43
CA SER A 7 9.16 -4.86 -5.28
C SER A 7 7.98 -5.82 -5.11
N CYS A 8 6.81 -5.52 -5.70
CA CYS A 8 5.68 -6.46 -5.68
C CYS A 8 5.97 -7.73 -6.50
N ALA A 9 6.96 -7.72 -7.39
CA ALA A 9 7.39 -8.90 -8.14
C ALA A 9 8.04 -9.98 -7.26
N PHE A 10 8.43 -9.65 -6.02
CA PHE A 10 8.94 -10.64 -5.05
C PHE A 10 7.83 -11.56 -4.49
N GLY A 11 6.56 -11.24 -4.77
CA GLY A 11 5.41 -12.12 -4.50
C GLY A 11 5.03 -12.25 -3.03
N GLU A 12 4.20 -13.25 -2.74
CA GLU A 12 3.51 -13.42 -1.45
C GLU A 12 4.46 -13.58 -0.26
N ASN A 13 5.61 -14.22 -0.44
CA ASN A 13 6.59 -14.37 0.65
C ASN A 13 7.10 -13.01 1.15
N TRP A 14 7.31 -12.08 0.23
CA TRP A 14 7.69 -10.71 0.55
C TRP A 14 6.55 -9.96 1.24
N LEU A 15 5.32 -10.07 0.72
CA LEU A 15 4.14 -9.46 1.32
C LEU A 15 3.88 -9.97 2.74
N ASN A 16 3.96 -11.28 2.96
CA ASN A 16 3.77 -11.90 4.26
C ASN A 16 4.82 -11.44 5.28
N THR A 17 6.06 -11.20 4.82
CA THR A 17 7.12 -10.63 5.67
C THR A 17 6.74 -9.22 6.13
N ILE A 18 6.23 -8.38 5.22
CA ILE A 18 5.75 -7.03 5.55
C ILE A 18 4.56 -7.09 6.51
N ILE A 19 3.57 -7.93 6.24
CA ILE A 19 2.38 -8.08 7.09
C ILE A 19 2.80 -8.48 8.50
N ARG A 20 3.69 -9.49 8.64
CA ARG A 20 4.17 -9.95 9.94
C ARG A 20 4.92 -8.87 10.70
N GLN A 21 5.78 -8.10 10.03
CA GLN A 21 6.53 -7.01 10.66
C GLN A 21 5.65 -5.82 11.02
N THR A 22 4.65 -5.51 10.19
CA THR A 22 3.72 -4.40 10.43
C THR A 22 2.67 -4.75 11.49
N GLY A 23 2.32 -6.02 11.63
CA GLY A 23 1.40 -6.52 12.65
C GLY A 23 2.02 -6.69 14.04
N PHE A 24 3.32 -6.44 14.21
CA PHE A 24 3.96 -6.48 15.52
C PHE A 24 3.72 -5.16 16.27
N ASN A 25 2.74 -5.16 17.17
CA ASN A 25 2.53 -4.07 18.13
C ASN A 25 3.12 -4.47 19.49
N PRO A 26 4.19 -3.82 19.98
CA PRO A 26 4.81 -4.16 21.26
C PRO A 26 3.93 -3.84 22.49
N PHE A 27 2.75 -3.26 22.28
CA PHE A 27 1.77 -2.91 23.31
C PHE A 27 0.51 -3.78 23.32
N ASP A 28 0.40 -4.79 22.44
CA ASP A 28 -0.73 -5.72 22.47
C ASP A 28 -0.60 -6.65 23.69
N ARG A 29 -1.47 -6.46 24.68
CA ARG A 29 -1.60 -7.30 25.89
C ARG A 29 -2.63 -8.40 25.62
N ASP A 30 -2.15 -9.64 25.50
CA ASP A 30 -2.86 -10.93 25.61
C ASP A 30 -4.16 -11.20 24.80
N GLU A 31 -4.84 -10.20 24.24
CA GLU A 31 -5.88 -10.38 23.25
C GLU A 31 -5.26 -10.29 21.85
N GLY A 32 -5.31 -11.40 21.12
CA GLY A 32 -4.59 -11.58 19.87
C GLY A 32 -4.80 -10.44 18.85
N PRO A 33 -3.76 -10.05 18.10
CA PRO A 33 -3.75 -8.87 17.22
C PRO A 33 -4.71 -8.91 16.01
N SER A 34 -5.58 -9.93 15.90
CA SER A 34 -6.35 -10.20 14.70
C SER A 34 -7.51 -9.23 14.47
N VAL A 35 -7.99 -8.52 15.50
CA VAL A 35 -9.25 -7.75 15.41
C VAL A 35 -9.07 -6.39 14.71
N LYS A 36 -7.84 -5.87 14.60
CA LYS A 36 -7.54 -4.57 13.93
C LYS A 36 -6.27 -4.59 13.08
N ALA A 37 -5.93 -5.73 12.48
CA ALA A 37 -4.77 -5.81 11.60
C ALA A 37 -4.96 -4.88 10.38
N THR A 38 -3.97 -4.02 10.13
CA THR A 38 -3.95 -3.21 8.91
C THR A 38 -3.92 -4.14 7.71
N GLN A 39 -4.94 -4.08 6.84
CA GLN A 39 -4.95 -4.88 5.62
C GLN A 39 -3.89 -4.34 4.66
N ILE A 40 -2.90 -5.16 4.30
CA ILE A 40 -1.84 -4.81 3.34
C ILE A 40 -1.91 -5.80 2.19
N GLY A 41 -1.93 -5.30 0.96
CA GLY A 41 -1.98 -6.15 -0.22
C GLY A 41 -1.33 -5.49 -1.42
N PHE A 42 -1.11 -6.28 -2.49
CA PHE A 42 -0.70 -5.74 -3.77
C PHE A 42 -1.87 -5.04 -4.44
N GLY A 43 -1.68 -3.76 -4.76
CA GLY A 43 -2.67 -3.02 -5.51
C GLY A 43 -2.64 -3.42 -6.97
N GLN A 44 -3.81 -3.42 -7.61
CA GLN A 44 -3.94 -3.53 -9.05
C GLN A 44 -4.62 -2.29 -9.58
N LEU A 45 -3.91 -1.57 -10.44
CA LEU A 45 -4.48 -0.45 -11.20
C LEU A 45 -4.44 -0.81 -12.67
N SER A 46 -5.58 -0.69 -13.33
CA SER A 46 -5.65 -0.79 -14.79
C SER A 46 -4.79 0.29 -15.43
N ARG A 47 -4.38 0.07 -16.68
CA ARG A 47 -3.59 1.06 -17.40
C ARG A 47 -4.31 2.42 -17.47
N ALA A 48 -5.64 2.40 -17.67
CA ALA A 48 -6.46 3.61 -17.67
C ALA A 48 -6.41 4.34 -16.31
N GLN A 49 -6.53 3.61 -15.20
CA GLN A 49 -6.44 4.20 -13.85
C GLN A 49 -5.05 4.80 -13.58
N GLN A 50 -3.98 4.15 -14.03
CA GLN A 50 -2.62 4.69 -13.92
C GLN A 50 -2.45 6.00 -14.70
N VAL A 51 -2.92 6.04 -15.95
CA VAL A 51 -2.83 7.23 -16.81
C VAL A 51 -3.65 8.38 -16.21
N LEU A 52 -4.86 8.08 -15.71
CA LEU A 52 -5.70 9.06 -15.03
C LEU A 52 -4.98 9.64 -13.80
N GLY A 53 -4.39 8.80 -12.96
CA GLY A 53 -3.64 9.25 -11.78
C GLY A 53 -2.44 10.14 -12.13
N ILE A 54 -1.68 9.79 -13.18
CA ILE A 54 -0.58 10.63 -13.68
C ILE A 54 -1.11 11.98 -14.17
N GLY A 55 -2.18 11.99 -14.95
CA GLY A 55 -2.80 13.21 -15.46
C GLY A 55 -3.30 14.12 -14.34
N TYR A 56 -3.93 13.53 -13.32
CA TYR A 56 -4.37 14.28 -12.14
C TYR A 56 -3.20 14.97 -11.42
N LEU A 57 -2.12 14.23 -11.13
CA LEU A 57 -0.93 14.78 -10.48
C LEU A 57 -0.26 15.89 -11.32
N TYR A 58 -0.27 15.75 -12.65
CA TYR A 58 0.26 16.78 -13.54
C TYR A 58 -0.55 18.08 -13.44
N VAL A 59 -1.88 17.99 -13.51
CA VAL A 59 -2.76 19.16 -13.41
C VAL A 59 -2.63 19.82 -12.03
N GLU A 60 -2.63 19.03 -10.96
CA GLU A 60 -2.38 19.55 -9.61
C GLU A 60 -1.06 20.32 -9.51
N ALA A 61 0.02 19.80 -10.12
CA ALA A 61 1.31 20.47 -10.09
C ALA A 61 1.30 21.81 -10.85
N GLN A 62 0.58 21.89 -11.98
CA GLN A 62 0.44 23.13 -12.74
C GLN A 62 -0.41 24.16 -11.98
N LEU A 63 -1.51 23.74 -11.35
CA LEU A 63 -2.36 24.64 -10.57
C LEU A 63 -1.66 25.23 -9.34
N ARG A 64 -0.68 24.53 -8.76
CA ARG A 64 0.12 25.05 -7.64
C ARG A 64 1.16 26.11 -8.05
N GLN A 65 1.42 26.27 -9.35
CA GLN A 65 2.39 27.23 -9.89
C GLN A 65 1.75 28.56 -10.31
N ILE A 66 0.42 28.66 -10.23
CA ILE A 66 -0.38 29.86 -10.48
C ILE A 66 -0.70 30.52 -9.14
#